data_AF-A0A4Q9L5N3-F1
#
_entry.id   AF-A0A4Q9L5N3-F1
#
_cell.length_a   1.000
_cell.length_b   1.000
_cell.length_c   1.000
_cell.angle_alpha   90.00
_cell.angle_beta   90.00
_cell.angle_gamma   90.00
#
_symmetry.space_group_name_H-M   'P 1'
#
loop_
_entity.id
_entity.type
_entity.pdbx_description
1 polymer ?
#
loop_
_entity_poly.entity_id
_entity_poly.type
_entity_poly.pdbx_seq_one_letter_code
_entity_poly.pdbx_strand_id
1 'polypeptide(L)'
;GKSGKTVDHLATRCENMLGHDYIRRHNEVVRCLHLLLLNRYKFKSSKRIRSHSVQEILDNEYAEIRVETRIKTDVKIRNNRPDIFILDKKRNKITLIEVGITSQDSLQIVETEKLRKYDPLANDLGLIYRCSVEIIPYVMTWDGIVTKYHKSHLKRLEIPMNVEAYIQSIVLKKTVETISFDRRRGLETSMGVIMRSEMHEEPTPPLKEEKREEDDAKNFKPKNNTPHISQGGTTLEEPTNNINEE
;
A
#
# COMPACT_ATOMS: atom_id res chain seq x y z
N GLY A 1 5.18 27.80 3.78
CA GLY A 1 5.74 27.06 2.63
C GLY A 1 5.02 25.74 2.50
N LYS A 2 4.50 25.40 1.32
CA LYS A 2 3.89 24.08 1.08
C LYS A 2 5.02 23.05 1.09
N SER A 3 5.07 22.18 2.10
CA SER A 3 5.97 21.03 2.09
C SER A 3 5.62 20.15 0.90
N GLY A 4 6.52 20.06 -0.07
CA GLY A 4 6.36 19.14 -1.19
C GLY A 4 6.26 17.72 -0.64
N LYS A 5 5.19 17.00 -1.00
CA LYS A 5 5.06 15.57 -0.69
C LYS A 5 6.26 14.84 -1.29
N THR A 6 7.03 14.13 -0.48
CA THR A 6 8.18 13.35 -0.94
C THR A 6 7.72 12.13 -1.74
N VAL A 7 8.60 11.58 -2.59
CA VAL A 7 8.32 10.33 -3.33
C VAL A 7 7.96 9.21 -2.37
N ASP A 8 8.65 9.13 -1.23
CA ASP A 8 8.31 8.16 -0.20
C ASP A 8 6.90 8.40 0.35
N HIS A 9 6.52 9.65 0.65
CA HIS A 9 5.16 9.96 1.10
C HIS A 9 4.08 9.57 0.07
N LEU A 10 4.34 9.74 -1.23
CA LEU A 10 3.41 9.29 -2.29
C LEU A 10 3.38 7.76 -2.42
N ALA A 11 4.52 7.10 -2.23
CA ALA A 11 4.63 5.65 -2.34
C ALA A 11 4.12 4.90 -1.10
N THR A 12 4.12 5.52 0.09
CA THR A 12 3.89 4.86 1.39
C THR A 12 2.99 5.60 2.40
N ARG A 13 2.57 6.87 2.21
CA ARG A 13 1.87 7.64 3.27
C ARG A 13 0.63 8.46 2.86
N CYS A 14 0.07 8.34 1.65
CA CYS A 14 -1.18 9.05 1.33
C CYS A 14 -2.42 8.21 1.72
N GLU A 15 -2.98 8.46 2.90
CA GLU A 15 -4.02 7.66 3.59
C GLU A 15 -5.21 7.19 2.73
N ASN A 16 -5.64 7.95 1.72
CA ASN A 16 -6.75 7.56 0.83
C ASN A 16 -6.32 6.86 -0.48
N MET A 17 -5.04 6.86 -0.84
CA MET A 17 -4.50 6.21 -2.07
C MET A 17 -3.63 4.97 -1.76
N LEU A 18 -3.17 4.84 -0.51
CA LEU A 18 -2.27 3.78 -0.08
C LEU A 18 -2.78 2.37 -0.34
N GLY A 19 -4.04 2.11 -0.01
CA GLY A 19 -4.62 0.78 -0.20
C GLY A 19 -4.51 0.36 -1.66
N HIS A 20 -4.97 1.18 -2.58
CA HIS A 20 -5.04 0.80 -3.98
C HIS A 20 -3.66 0.66 -4.65
N ASP A 21 -2.72 1.58 -4.42
CA ASP A 21 -1.41 1.55 -5.08
C ASP A 21 -0.45 0.52 -4.47
N TYR A 22 -0.52 0.29 -3.15
CA TYR A 22 0.13 -0.85 -2.52
C TYR A 22 -0.43 -2.16 -3.07
N ILE A 23 -1.76 -2.34 -3.04
CA ILE A 23 -2.43 -3.58 -3.50
C ILE A 23 -2.10 -3.85 -4.97
N ARG A 24 -2.03 -2.84 -5.83
CA ARG A 24 -1.64 -3.00 -7.24
C ARG A 24 -0.24 -3.59 -7.40
N ARG A 25 0.76 -3.05 -6.69
CA ARG A 25 2.14 -3.57 -6.74
C ARG A 25 2.20 -4.98 -6.17
N HIS A 26 1.60 -5.17 -4.99
CA HIS A 26 1.50 -6.46 -4.32
C HIS A 26 0.90 -7.55 -5.24
N ASN A 27 -0.25 -7.27 -5.85
CA ASN A 27 -0.96 -8.24 -6.68
C ASN A 27 -0.19 -8.60 -7.94
N GLU A 28 0.54 -7.65 -8.54
CA GLU A 28 1.43 -7.96 -9.67
C GLU A 28 2.57 -8.91 -9.25
N VAL A 29 3.16 -8.70 -8.07
CA VAL A 29 4.19 -9.61 -7.54
C VAL A 29 3.60 -11.00 -7.26
N VAL A 30 2.46 -11.08 -6.56
CA VAL A 30 1.74 -12.34 -6.31
C VAL A 30 1.44 -13.06 -7.63
N ARG A 31 0.99 -12.34 -8.66
CA ARG A 31 0.68 -12.89 -9.98
C ARG A 31 1.92 -13.46 -10.68
N CYS A 32 3.07 -12.81 -10.55
CA CYS A 32 4.34 -13.31 -11.08
C CYS A 32 4.79 -14.59 -10.38
N LEU A 33 4.75 -14.59 -9.04
CA LEU A 33 5.09 -15.75 -8.23
C LEU A 33 4.15 -16.92 -8.52
N HIS A 34 2.84 -16.66 -8.59
CA HIS A 34 1.84 -17.65 -8.94
C HIS A 34 2.14 -18.31 -10.29
N LEU A 35 2.40 -17.54 -11.36
CA LEU A 35 2.75 -18.10 -12.68
C LEU A 35 4.01 -18.97 -12.63
N LEU A 36 5.04 -18.52 -11.92
CA LEU A 36 6.29 -19.26 -11.75
C LEU A 36 6.03 -20.62 -11.08
N LEU A 37 5.29 -20.61 -9.98
CA LEU A 37 4.96 -21.81 -9.21
C LEU A 37 4.11 -22.78 -10.03
N LEU A 38 3.13 -22.30 -10.80
CA LEU A 38 2.32 -23.15 -11.67
C LEU A 38 3.16 -23.88 -12.72
N ASN A 39 4.14 -23.19 -13.32
CA ASN A 39 5.04 -23.82 -14.28
C ASN A 39 5.96 -24.85 -13.60
N ARG A 40 6.43 -24.56 -12.38
CA ARG A 40 7.28 -25.49 -11.61
C ARG A 40 6.56 -26.80 -11.28
N TYR A 41 5.33 -26.70 -10.77
CA TYR A 41 4.53 -27.85 -10.38
C TYR A 41 3.68 -28.42 -11.53
N LYS A 42 4.04 -28.08 -12.78
CA LYS A 42 3.44 -28.63 -14.01
C LYS A 42 1.92 -28.42 -14.14
N PHE A 43 1.36 -27.38 -13.52
CA PHE A 43 -0.03 -26.98 -13.73
C PHE A 43 -0.24 -26.35 -15.11
N LYS A 44 0.76 -25.61 -15.60
CA LYS A 44 0.76 -24.92 -16.89
C LYS A 44 2.16 -24.98 -17.51
N SER A 45 2.25 -24.67 -18.81
CA SER A 45 3.50 -24.55 -19.56
C SER A 45 3.69 -23.16 -20.19
N SER A 46 2.95 -22.15 -19.71
CA SER A 46 2.97 -20.80 -20.27
C SER A 46 3.92 -19.88 -19.51
N LYS A 47 4.78 -19.16 -20.25
CA LYS A 47 5.62 -18.08 -19.71
C LYS A 47 4.99 -16.69 -19.86
N ARG A 48 3.79 -16.61 -20.44
CA ARG A 48 3.15 -15.34 -20.80
C ARG A 48 2.38 -14.77 -19.62
N ILE A 49 3.00 -13.86 -18.88
CA ILE A 49 2.38 -13.16 -17.77
C ILE A 49 1.18 -12.31 -18.19
N ARG A 50 1.19 -11.70 -19.39
CA ARG A 50 0.13 -10.78 -19.85
C ARG A 50 -1.27 -11.42 -19.86
N SER A 51 -1.37 -12.71 -20.16
CA SER A 51 -2.63 -13.44 -20.22
C SER A 51 -2.90 -14.30 -18.97
N HIS A 52 -2.03 -14.23 -17.96
CA HIS A 52 -2.16 -15.05 -16.76
C HIS A 52 -3.09 -14.41 -15.74
N SER A 53 -4.12 -15.15 -15.35
CA SER A 53 -5.01 -14.85 -14.22
C SER A 53 -4.64 -15.70 -13.01
N VAL A 54 -4.77 -15.10 -11.82
CA VAL A 54 -4.60 -15.80 -10.55
C VAL A 54 -5.83 -16.68 -10.31
N GLN A 55 -5.59 -17.92 -9.89
CA GLN A 55 -6.64 -18.88 -9.51
C GLN A 55 -6.48 -19.13 -8.00
N GLU A 56 -7.58 -19.15 -7.27
CA GLU A 56 -7.54 -19.22 -5.81
C GLU A 56 -7.00 -20.56 -5.30
N ILE A 57 -7.44 -21.68 -5.89
CA ILE A 57 -7.02 -23.03 -5.47
C ILE A 57 -6.77 -23.88 -6.71
N LEU A 58 -5.62 -24.53 -6.75
CA LEU A 58 -5.21 -25.47 -7.79
C LEU A 58 -4.58 -26.69 -7.13
N ASP A 59 -5.03 -27.87 -7.52
CA ASP A 59 -4.55 -29.13 -6.99
C ASP A 59 -4.22 -30.11 -8.12
N ASN A 60 -3.06 -30.77 -8.05
CA ASN A 60 -2.68 -31.86 -8.96
C ASN A 60 -1.88 -32.93 -8.22
N GLU A 61 -1.33 -33.92 -8.94
CA GLU A 61 -0.54 -35.01 -8.35
C GLU A 61 0.78 -34.57 -7.68
N TYR A 62 1.29 -33.37 -7.99
CA TYR A 62 2.57 -32.85 -7.50
C TYR A 62 2.40 -31.90 -6.32
N ALA A 63 1.41 -31.02 -6.38
CA ALA A 63 1.22 -30.00 -5.36
C ALA A 63 -0.23 -29.51 -5.25
N GLU A 64 -0.50 -28.86 -4.13
CA GLU A 64 -1.64 -27.97 -3.98
C GLU A 64 -1.12 -26.53 -3.83
N ILE A 65 -1.65 -25.60 -4.63
CA ILE A 65 -1.32 -24.18 -4.55
C ILE A 65 -2.60 -23.40 -4.27
N ARG A 66 -2.59 -22.59 -3.22
CA ARG A 66 -3.69 -21.67 -2.90
C ARG A 66 -3.19 -20.24 -2.85
N VAL A 67 -3.94 -19.30 -3.39
CA VAL A 67 -3.64 -17.86 -3.36
C VAL A 67 -4.73 -17.14 -2.59
N GLU A 68 -4.33 -16.29 -1.65
CA GLU A 68 -5.21 -15.50 -0.79
C GLU A 68 -6.40 -16.28 -0.24
N THR A 69 -6.20 -17.55 0.12
CA THR A 69 -7.28 -18.43 0.58
C THR A 69 -7.14 -18.65 2.08
N ARG A 70 -8.28 -18.62 2.79
CA ARG A 70 -8.30 -18.92 4.22
C ARG A 70 -8.07 -20.41 4.47
N ILE A 71 -7.08 -20.72 5.29
CA ILE A 71 -6.75 -22.08 5.70
C ILE A 71 -7.56 -22.40 6.95
N LYS A 72 -8.39 -23.45 6.87
CA LYS A 72 -9.15 -23.96 7.99
C LYS A 72 -8.25 -24.82 8.88
N THR A 73 -8.33 -24.58 10.17
CA THR A 73 -7.57 -25.24 11.24
C THR A 73 -8.54 -25.54 12.38
N ASP A 74 -8.25 -26.57 13.17
CA ASP A 74 -9.10 -26.95 14.30
C ASP A 74 -9.02 -25.93 15.44
N VAL A 75 -7.84 -25.30 15.60
CA VAL A 75 -7.63 -24.19 16.51
C VAL A 75 -7.96 -22.87 15.82
N LYS A 76 -8.57 -21.92 16.56
CA LYS A 76 -8.86 -20.57 16.05
C LYS A 76 -7.56 -19.76 15.92
N ILE A 77 -7.05 -19.65 14.70
CA ILE A 77 -5.85 -18.86 14.39
C ILE A 77 -6.25 -17.52 13.74
N ARG A 78 -5.71 -16.41 14.26
CA ARG A 78 -5.99 -15.05 13.75
C ARG A 78 -5.49 -14.86 12.32
N ASN A 79 -4.23 -15.19 12.08
CA ASN A 79 -3.58 -15.06 10.78
C ASN A 79 -3.59 -16.42 10.08
N ASN A 80 -4.58 -16.64 9.21
CA ASN A 80 -4.73 -17.92 8.51
C ASN A 80 -4.99 -17.76 7.00
N ARG A 81 -4.59 -16.63 6.42
CA ARG A 81 -4.76 -16.31 4.99
C ARG A 81 -3.42 -15.82 4.42
N PRO A 82 -2.46 -16.72 4.17
CA PRO A 82 -1.20 -16.36 3.49
C PRO A 82 -1.47 -15.90 2.06
N ASP A 83 -0.57 -15.08 1.51
CA ASP A 83 -0.68 -14.63 0.11
C ASP A 83 -0.59 -15.83 -0.84
N ILE A 84 0.36 -16.74 -0.60
CA ILE A 84 0.44 -18.02 -1.33
C ILE A 84 0.74 -19.16 -0.35
N PHE A 85 -0.05 -20.22 -0.42
CA PHE A 85 0.18 -21.51 0.21
C PHE A 85 0.59 -22.53 -0.84
N ILE A 86 1.60 -23.34 -0.53
CA ILE A 86 2.05 -24.44 -1.38
C ILE A 86 2.20 -25.68 -0.51
N LEU A 87 1.51 -26.77 -0.86
CA LEU A 87 1.79 -28.12 -0.36
C LEU A 87 2.51 -28.90 -1.46
N ASP A 88 3.79 -29.16 -1.30
CA ASP A 88 4.54 -30.07 -2.16
C ASP A 88 4.27 -31.51 -1.71
N LYS A 89 3.47 -32.24 -2.49
CA LYS A 89 3.05 -33.61 -2.18
C LYS A 89 4.18 -34.64 -2.34
N LYS A 90 5.22 -34.31 -3.12
CA LYS A 90 6.37 -35.20 -3.32
C LYS A 90 7.42 -35.03 -2.24
N ARG A 91 7.70 -33.80 -1.82
CA ARG A 91 8.66 -33.49 -0.75
C ARG A 91 8.02 -33.53 0.64
N ASN A 92 6.70 -33.67 0.74
CA ASN A 92 5.92 -33.55 1.97
C ASN A 92 6.32 -32.30 2.77
N LYS A 93 6.15 -31.14 2.13
CA LYS A 93 6.54 -29.84 2.67
C LYS A 93 5.51 -28.78 2.33
N ILE A 94 5.15 -27.97 3.32
CA ILE A 94 4.34 -26.76 3.12
C ILE A 94 5.24 -25.54 3.08
N THR A 95 4.96 -24.63 2.15
CA THR A 95 5.58 -23.30 2.09
C THR A 95 4.49 -22.24 2.12
N LEU A 96 4.60 -21.31 3.07
CA LEU A 96 3.76 -20.12 3.19
C LEU A 96 4.56 -18.92 2.68
N ILE A 97 4.08 -18.23 1.66
CA ILE A 97 4.72 -17.05 1.11
C ILE A 97 3.89 -15.83 1.47
N GLU A 98 4.58 -14.79 1.92
CA GLU A 98 3.97 -13.51 2.25
C GLU A 98 4.76 -12.39 1.56
N VAL A 99 4.09 -11.61 0.71
CA VAL A 99 4.67 -10.58 -0.14
C VAL A 99 4.58 -9.22 0.55
N GLY A 100 5.66 -8.44 0.56
CA GLY A 100 5.67 -7.09 1.12
C GLY A 100 6.32 -6.08 0.19
N ILE A 101 5.62 -4.98 -0.09
CA ILE A 101 6.15 -3.82 -0.83
C ILE A 101 6.19 -2.62 0.12
N THR A 102 7.37 -2.10 0.44
CA THR A 102 7.53 -1.13 1.54
C THR A 102 8.47 0.02 1.20
N SER A 103 8.67 0.98 2.10
CA SER A 103 9.75 1.96 2.01
C SER A 103 11.09 1.33 2.42
N GLN A 104 12.18 2.00 2.06
CA GLN A 104 13.51 1.60 2.49
C GLN A 104 13.65 1.57 4.03
N ASP A 105 13.08 2.56 4.72
CA ASP A 105 13.17 2.69 6.19
C ASP A 105 12.49 1.53 6.93
N SER A 106 11.42 0.96 6.37
CA SER A 106 10.65 -0.11 6.99
C SER A 106 11.03 -1.50 6.47
N LEU A 107 11.99 -1.60 5.56
CA LEU A 107 12.31 -2.84 4.83
C LEU A 107 12.61 -4.02 5.76
N GLN A 108 13.52 -3.83 6.73
CA GLN A 108 13.94 -4.89 7.65
C GLN A 108 12.83 -5.29 8.64
N ILE A 109 12.07 -4.30 9.11
CA ILE A 109 10.97 -4.51 10.07
C ILE A 109 9.88 -5.33 9.38
N VAL A 110 9.44 -4.92 8.19
CA VAL A 110 8.40 -5.62 7.42
C VAL A 110 8.82 -7.04 7.05
N GLU A 111 10.09 -7.27 6.69
CA GLU A 111 10.61 -8.62 6.42
C GLU A 111 10.51 -9.52 7.65
N THR A 112 10.88 -8.99 8.83
CA THR A 112 10.83 -9.74 10.10
C THR A 112 9.38 -10.01 10.53
N GLU A 113 8.50 -9.01 10.43
CA GLU A 113 7.07 -9.16 10.74
C GLU A 113 6.42 -10.24 9.86
N LYS A 114 6.67 -10.21 8.54
CA LYS A 114 6.12 -11.20 7.61
C LYS A 114 6.66 -12.61 7.85
N LEU A 115 7.92 -12.74 8.24
CA LEU A 115 8.52 -14.03 8.58
C LEU A 115 7.83 -14.70 9.77
N ARG A 116 7.44 -13.94 10.80
CA ARG A 116 6.85 -14.46 12.05
C ARG A 116 5.32 -14.48 12.04
N LYS A 117 4.68 -13.80 11.09
CA LYS A 117 3.22 -13.59 11.01
C LYS A 117 2.41 -14.89 11.13
N TYR A 118 2.94 -15.99 10.59
CA TYR A 118 2.26 -17.28 10.52
C TYR A 118 2.90 -18.37 11.39
N ASP A 119 3.77 -18.04 12.36
CA ASP A 119 4.36 -19.05 13.24
C ASP A 119 3.30 -19.96 13.89
N PRO A 120 2.16 -19.44 14.44
CA PRO A 120 1.10 -20.29 14.98
C PRO A 120 0.45 -21.20 13.93
N LEU A 121 0.22 -20.68 12.72
CA LEU A 121 -0.36 -21.44 11.61
C LEU A 121 0.58 -22.53 11.13
N ALA A 122 1.88 -22.24 11.03
CA ALA A 122 2.89 -23.19 10.60
C ALA A 122 3.00 -24.37 11.56
N ASN A 123 2.94 -24.12 12.87
CA ASN A 123 2.93 -25.18 13.88
C ASN A 123 1.71 -26.11 13.73
N ASP A 124 0.51 -25.52 13.61
CA ASP A 124 -0.73 -26.28 13.48
C ASP A 124 -0.76 -27.11 12.18
N LEU A 125 -0.35 -26.51 11.05
CA LEU A 125 -0.22 -27.22 9.77
C LEU A 125 0.81 -28.34 9.81
N GLY A 126 1.92 -28.14 10.53
CA GLY A 126 2.93 -29.17 10.72
C GLY A 126 2.38 -30.41 11.43
N LEU A 127 1.47 -30.21 12.40
CA LEU A 127 0.78 -31.29 13.10
C LEU A 127 -0.27 -31.97 12.21
N ILE A 128 -1.12 -31.18 11.54
CA ILE A 128 -2.22 -31.70 10.69
C ILE A 128 -1.67 -32.52 9.53
N TYR A 129 -0.71 -31.97 8.78
CA TYR A 129 -0.17 -32.60 7.57
C TYR A 129 1.03 -33.53 7.87
N ARG A 130 1.51 -33.56 9.11
CA ARG A 130 2.72 -34.31 9.52
C ARG A 130 3.90 -34.02 8.59
N CYS A 131 4.14 -32.74 8.33
CA CYS A 131 5.09 -32.28 7.32
C CYS A 131 5.86 -31.04 7.81
N SER A 132 7.01 -30.75 7.17
CA SER A 132 7.74 -29.52 7.47
C SER A 132 7.02 -28.31 6.88
N VAL A 133 6.91 -27.23 7.66
CA VAL A 133 6.31 -25.97 7.19
C VAL A 133 7.36 -24.87 7.22
N GLU A 134 7.47 -24.14 6.13
CA GLU A 134 8.40 -23.03 5.98
C GLU A 134 7.65 -21.74 5.64
N ILE A 135 7.97 -20.64 6.34
CA ILE A 135 7.48 -19.30 6.02
C ILE A 135 8.57 -18.54 5.27
N ILE A 136 8.23 -17.98 4.12
CA ILE A 136 9.16 -17.22 3.27
C ILE A 136 8.57 -15.83 2.99
N PRO A 137 9.12 -14.77 3.59
CA PRO A 137 8.80 -13.41 3.18
C PRO A 137 9.43 -13.12 1.81
N TYR A 138 8.62 -12.57 0.89
CA TYR A 138 9.10 -11.96 -0.35
C TYR A 138 8.93 -10.45 -0.24
N VAL A 139 9.94 -9.77 0.32
CA VAL A 139 9.87 -8.34 0.61
C VAL A 139 10.86 -7.56 -0.25
N MET A 140 10.39 -6.45 -0.80
CA MET A 140 11.20 -5.45 -1.49
C MET A 140 10.62 -4.06 -1.30
N THR A 141 11.41 -3.04 -1.58
CA THR A 141 10.93 -1.68 -1.57
C THR A 141 10.21 -1.34 -2.88
N TRP A 142 9.47 -0.23 -2.87
CA TRP A 142 8.80 0.28 -4.06
C TRP A 142 9.74 0.75 -5.18
N ASP A 143 11.03 0.99 -4.86
CA ASP A 143 12.13 1.29 -5.78
C ASP A 143 13.04 0.09 -6.06
N GLY A 144 12.64 -1.12 -5.65
CA GLY A 144 13.30 -2.38 -6.03
C GLY A 144 14.51 -2.78 -5.17
N ILE A 145 14.77 -2.08 -4.06
CA ILE A 145 15.78 -2.45 -3.07
C ILE A 145 15.30 -3.67 -2.28
N VAL A 146 16.23 -4.57 -2.00
CA VAL A 146 16.00 -5.81 -1.25
C VAL A 146 17.00 -5.97 -0.11
N THR A 147 16.69 -6.82 0.86
CA THR A 147 17.60 -7.11 1.97
C THR A 147 18.71 -8.07 1.54
N LYS A 148 19.75 -8.19 2.38
CA LYS A 148 20.80 -9.21 2.22
C LYS A 148 20.25 -10.64 2.27
N TYR A 149 19.10 -10.87 2.91
CA TYR A 149 18.47 -12.17 3.04
C TYR A 149 17.67 -12.57 1.81
N HIS A 150 17.23 -11.59 1.00
CA HIS A 150 16.40 -11.80 -0.20
C HIS A 150 16.93 -12.92 -1.11
N LYS A 151 18.25 -12.93 -1.39
CA LYS A 151 18.89 -13.97 -2.20
C LYS A 151 18.70 -15.40 -1.65
N SER A 152 18.66 -15.56 -0.32
CA SER A 152 18.36 -16.84 0.32
C SER A 152 16.90 -17.23 0.14
N HIS A 153 15.97 -16.28 0.29
CA HIS A 153 14.54 -16.50 0.03
C HIS A 153 14.29 -16.94 -1.43
N LEU A 154 14.92 -16.29 -2.40
CA LEU A 154 14.80 -16.65 -3.82
C LEU A 154 15.34 -18.05 -4.14
N LYS A 155 16.47 -18.43 -3.54
CA LYS A 155 17.03 -19.78 -3.70
C LYS A 155 16.08 -20.85 -3.18
N ARG A 156 15.50 -20.65 -1.99
CA ARG A 156 14.52 -21.59 -1.41
C ARG A 156 13.24 -21.68 -2.22
N LEU A 157 12.79 -20.55 -2.76
CA LEU A 157 11.69 -20.48 -3.69
C LEU A 157 12.08 -20.84 -5.12
N GLU A 158 13.31 -21.26 -5.40
CA GLU A 158 13.84 -21.60 -6.74
C GLU A 158 13.46 -20.55 -7.82
N ILE A 159 13.54 -19.26 -7.48
CA ILE A 159 13.20 -18.16 -8.38
C ILE A 159 14.44 -17.82 -9.23
N PRO A 160 14.35 -17.91 -10.56
CA PRO A 160 15.48 -17.59 -11.42
C PRO A 160 15.66 -16.06 -11.53
N MET A 161 16.91 -15.63 -11.70
CA MET A 161 17.30 -14.21 -11.69
C MET A 161 16.54 -13.35 -12.71
N ASN A 162 16.21 -13.90 -13.88
CA ASN A 162 15.44 -13.18 -14.89
C ASN A 162 13.98 -12.91 -14.45
N VAL A 163 13.41 -13.78 -13.61
CA VAL A 163 12.06 -13.59 -13.05
C VAL A 163 12.12 -12.58 -11.90
N GLU A 164 13.14 -12.63 -11.05
CA GLU A 164 13.39 -11.60 -10.03
C GLU A 164 13.52 -10.21 -10.66
N ALA A 165 14.36 -10.07 -11.70
CA ALA A 165 14.54 -8.82 -12.42
C ALA A 165 13.22 -8.32 -13.04
N TYR A 166 12.39 -9.23 -13.56
CA TYR A 166 11.06 -8.88 -14.05
C TYR A 166 10.15 -8.39 -12.92
N ILE A 167 10.14 -9.06 -11.76
CA ILE A 167 9.37 -8.65 -10.59
C ILE A 167 9.80 -7.26 -10.10
N GLN A 168 11.11 -6.99 -10.02
CA GLN A 168 11.61 -5.65 -9.68
C GLN A 168 11.15 -4.61 -10.72
N SER A 169 11.24 -4.93 -12.02
CA SER A 169 10.84 -4.01 -13.09
C SER A 169 9.35 -3.67 -13.05
N ILE A 170 8.47 -4.63 -12.70
CA ILE A 170 7.03 -4.38 -12.63
C ILE A 170 6.68 -3.53 -11.41
N VAL A 171 7.35 -3.74 -10.26
CA VAL A 171 7.17 -2.91 -9.07
C VAL A 171 7.58 -1.47 -9.37
N LEU A 172 8.76 -1.25 -9.96
CA LEU A 172 9.23 0.06 -10.41
C LEU A 172 8.27 0.73 -11.38
N LYS A 173 7.84 0.00 -12.42
CA LYS A 173 6.89 0.51 -13.41
C LYS A 173 5.58 0.97 -12.75
N LYS A 174 5.03 0.15 -11.85
CA LYS A 174 3.78 0.48 -11.13
C LYS A 174 3.96 1.70 -10.23
N THR A 175 5.09 1.81 -9.55
CA THR A 175 5.41 3.00 -8.74
C THR A 175 5.47 4.26 -9.60
N VAL A 176 6.14 4.22 -10.76
CA VAL A 176 6.21 5.36 -11.69
C VAL A 176 4.83 5.73 -12.25
N GLU A 177 4.00 4.75 -12.61
CA GLU A 177 2.63 4.97 -13.07
C GLU A 177 1.80 5.72 -12.02
N THR A 178 1.87 5.30 -10.75
CA THR A 178 1.19 5.95 -9.62
C THR A 178 1.67 7.38 -9.41
N ILE A 179 2.99 7.61 -9.29
CA ILE A 179 3.56 8.95 -9.06
C ILE A 179 3.20 9.90 -10.21
N SER A 180 3.23 9.40 -11.46
CA SER A 180 2.90 10.20 -12.65
C SER A 180 1.41 10.57 -12.70
N PHE A 181 0.53 9.68 -12.22
CA PHE A 181 -0.89 9.96 -12.11
C PHE A 181 -1.18 11.01 -11.02
N ASP A 182 -0.54 10.89 -9.86
CA ASP A 182 -0.68 11.84 -8.76
C ASP A 182 -0.20 13.24 -9.14
N ARG A 183 0.93 13.33 -9.84
CA ARG A 183 1.42 14.61 -10.36
C ARG A 183 0.41 15.29 -11.29
N ARG A 184 -0.28 14.53 -12.15
CA ARG A 184 -1.33 15.05 -13.03
C ARG A 184 -2.56 15.56 -12.25
N ARG A 185 -3.01 14.83 -11.21
CA ARG A 185 -4.12 15.30 -10.35
C ARG A 185 -3.77 16.54 -9.52
N GLY A 186 -2.52 16.63 -9.06
CA GLY A 186 -2.00 17.83 -8.41
C GLY A 186 -1.99 19.04 -9.33
N LEU A 187 -1.73 18.83 -10.63
CA LEU A 187 -1.81 19.87 -11.65
C LEU A 187 -3.26 20.28 -11.94
N GLU A 188 -4.20 19.34 -12.05
CA GLU A 188 -5.62 19.68 -12.28
C GLU A 188 -6.26 20.46 -11.14
N THR A 189 -5.93 20.13 -9.87
CA THR A 189 -6.38 20.94 -8.73
C THR A 189 -5.72 22.32 -8.71
N SER A 190 -4.46 22.43 -9.14
CA SER A 190 -3.80 23.74 -9.30
C SER A 190 -4.41 24.58 -10.43
N MET A 191 -4.74 23.98 -11.57
CA MET A 191 -5.41 24.64 -12.69
C MET A 191 -6.85 25.02 -12.35
N GLY A 192 -7.60 24.17 -11.63
CA GLY A 192 -8.95 24.49 -11.16
C GLY A 192 -9.00 25.64 -10.16
N VAL A 193 -7.96 25.77 -9.32
CA VAL A 193 -7.79 26.93 -8.43
C VAL A 193 -7.42 28.18 -9.22
N ILE A 194 -6.52 28.09 -10.21
CA ILE A 194 -6.14 29.20 -11.10
C ILE A 194 -7.35 29.72 -11.88
N MET A 195 -8.10 28.83 -12.54
CA MET A 195 -9.32 29.17 -13.28
C MET A 195 -10.39 29.77 -12.37
N ARG A 196 -10.49 29.33 -11.10
CA ARG A 196 -11.43 29.91 -10.13
C ARG A 196 -10.98 31.29 -9.62
N SER A 197 -9.67 31.55 -9.51
CA SER A 197 -9.16 32.89 -9.20
C SER A 197 -9.30 33.86 -10.39
N GLU A 198 -9.16 33.39 -11.63
CA GLU A 198 -9.33 34.21 -12.84
C GLU A 198 -10.81 34.59 -13.11
N MET A 199 -11.78 33.79 -12.64
CA MET A 199 -13.21 34.12 -12.78
C MET A 199 -13.75 35.13 -11.77
N HIS A 200 -12.96 35.55 -10.77
CA HIS A 200 -13.39 36.48 -9.71
C HIS A 200 -12.74 37.88 -9.77
N GLU A 201 -11.97 38.20 -10.81
CA GLU A 201 -11.61 39.59 -11.10
C GLU A 201 -12.72 40.24 -11.93
N GLU A 202 -13.67 40.89 -11.26
CA GLU A 202 -14.56 41.86 -11.92
C GLU A 202 -13.72 42.97 -12.58
N PRO A 203 -14.04 43.40 -13.81
CA PRO A 203 -13.29 44.47 -14.45
C PRO A 203 -13.55 45.79 -13.73
N THR A 204 -12.50 46.34 -13.13
CA THR A 204 -12.50 47.67 -12.50
C THR A 204 -13.05 48.72 -13.48
N PRO A 205 -14.08 49.50 -13.13
CA PRO A 205 -14.60 50.52 -14.03
C PRO A 205 -13.62 51.72 -14.12
N PRO A 206 -13.52 52.39 -15.28
CA PRO A 206 -12.56 53.47 -15.47
C PRO A 206 -12.98 54.74 -14.71
N LEU A 207 -12.02 55.30 -13.96
CA LEU A 207 -12.10 56.59 -13.28
C LEU A 207 -12.44 57.73 -14.28
N LYS A 208 -13.47 58.52 -13.97
CA LYS A 208 -13.72 59.84 -14.58
C LYS A 208 -13.55 60.94 -13.54
N GLU A 209 -12.86 62.00 -13.96
CA GLU A 209 -12.48 63.18 -13.18
C GLU A 209 -13.66 64.07 -12.75
N GLU A 210 -13.39 64.76 -11.63
CA GLU A 210 -14.03 65.87 -10.90
C GLU A 210 -15.18 66.66 -11.55
N LYS A 211 -16.19 67.02 -10.72
CA LYS A 211 -16.56 68.41 -10.37
C LYS A 211 -17.15 68.50 -8.94
N ARG A 212 -16.90 69.65 -8.29
CA ARG A 212 -17.29 70.08 -6.93
C ARG A 212 -18.79 70.40 -6.82
N GLU A 213 -19.36 70.23 -5.61
CA GLU A 213 -20.18 71.23 -4.89
C GLU A 213 -20.44 70.79 -3.42
N GLU A 214 -20.43 71.76 -2.50
CA GLU A 214 -20.82 71.74 -1.07
C GLU A 214 -22.32 71.36 -0.92
N ASP A 215 -22.92 70.95 0.22
CA ASP A 215 -22.70 71.24 1.64
C ASP A 215 -23.52 70.26 2.52
N ASP A 216 -23.36 70.39 3.85
CA ASP A 216 -24.30 70.07 4.94
C ASP A 216 -24.36 68.68 5.62
N ALA A 217 -23.49 68.57 6.65
CA ALA A 217 -23.71 68.11 8.02
C ALA A 217 -24.88 67.16 8.40
N LYS A 218 -24.53 66.02 9.04
CA LYS A 218 -24.87 65.72 10.47
C LYS A 218 -24.24 64.41 10.99
N ASN A 219 -23.71 64.52 12.21
CA ASN A 219 -23.08 63.52 13.08
C ASN A 219 -23.87 62.20 13.26
N PHE A 220 -23.17 61.05 13.44
CA PHE A 220 -23.38 60.12 14.57
C PHE A 220 -22.18 59.16 14.77
N LYS A 221 -21.85 58.92 16.05
CA LYS A 221 -20.62 58.33 16.63
C LYS A 221 -20.38 56.82 16.34
N PRO A 222 -19.14 56.30 16.50
CA PRO A 222 -18.87 54.87 16.47
C PRO A 222 -19.11 54.24 17.86
N LYS A 223 -19.65 53.02 17.88
CA LYS A 223 -19.63 52.16 19.08
C LYS A 223 -19.03 50.80 18.71
N ASN A 224 -17.79 50.59 19.18
CA ASN A 224 -17.25 49.26 19.48
C ASN A 224 -18.21 48.51 20.38
N ASN A 225 -18.33 47.18 20.23
CA ASN A 225 -18.71 46.23 21.27
C ASN A 225 -18.42 44.78 20.81
N THR A 226 -17.41 44.16 21.43
CA THR A 226 -17.35 42.73 21.79
C THR A 226 -17.63 42.71 23.31
N PRO A 227 -18.23 41.69 24.00
CA PRO A 227 -18.17 40.21 23.85
C PRO A 227 -19.59 39.55 23.99
N HIS A 228 -19.89 38.25 23.98
CA HIS A 228 -19.39 37.10 24.75
C HIS A 228 -20.10 35.80 24.28
N ILE A 229 -19.35 34.70 24.20
CA ILE A 229 -19.61 33.28 24.56
C ILE A 229 -21.05 32.71 24.62
N SER A 230 -21.23 31.55 23.96
CA SER A 230 -22.07 30.41 24.38
C SER A 230 -21.42 29.12 23.83
N GLN A 231 -20.52 28.50 24.60
CA GLN A 231 -20.61 27.14 25.17
C GLN A 231 -21.46 26.08 24.44
N GLY A 232 -20.79 24.96 24.13
CA GLY A 232 -21.36 23.70 23.66
C GLY A 232 -20.25 22.72 23.33
N GLY A 233 -19.58 22.19 24.35
CA GLY A 233 -18.53 21.19 24.22
C GLY A 233 -19.08 19.77 24.23
N THR A 234 -18.44 18.87 23.47
CA THR A 234 -18.37 17.43 23.75
C THR A 234 -16.96 16.95 23.43
N THR A 235 -16.31 16.49 24.50
CA THR A 235 -14.96 15.94 24.58
C THR A 235 -14.93 14.53 23.98
N LEU A 236 -13.89 14.20 23.22
CA LEU A 236 -13.49 12.81 22.93
C LEU A 236 -12.07 12.62 23.48
N GLU A 237 -11.96 11.73 24.45
CA GLU A 237 -10.75 11.38 25.18
C GLU A 237 -9.75 10.62 24.29
N GLU A 238 -8.47 10.99 24.40
CA GLU A 238 -7.33 10.21 23.91
C GLU A 238 -6.99 9.08 24.90
N PRO A 239 -6.65 7.86 24.44
CA PRO A 239 -6.05 6.87 25.33
C PRO A 239 -4.53 7.07 25.40
N THR A 240 -4.04 7.33 26.61
CA THR A 240 -2.62 7.25 26.98
C THR A 240 -2.29 5.80 27.37
N ASN A 241 -1.33 5.19 26.66
CA ASN A 241 -0.74 3.91 27.05
C ASN A 241 0.49 4.17 27.92
N ASN A 242 0.40 3.84 29.21
CA ASN A 242 1.55 3.69 30.08
C ASN A 242 2.01 2.22 30.09
N ILE A 243 3.27 2.05 29.75
CA ILE A 243 4.10 0.87 29.96
C ILE A 243 4.37 0.78 31.46
N ASN A 244 4.32 -0.44 32.02
CA ASN A 244 5.17 -0.79 33.17
C ASN A 244 5.62 -2.25 33.02
N GLU A 245 6.94 -2.40 33.04
CA GLU A 245 7.67 -3.62 33.36
C GLU A 245 7.51 -3.91 34.86
N GLU A 246 7.05 -5.11 35.22
CA GLU A 246 7.77 -6.15 35.97
C GLU A 246 6.85 -7.38 36.15
#